data_AF-A0A1E3GZP7-F1
#
_entry.id   AF-A0A1E3GZP7-F1
#
_cell.length_a   1.000
_cell.length_b   1.000
_cell.length_c   1.000
_cell.angle_alpha   90.00
_cell.angle_beta   90.00
_cell.angle_gamma   90.00
#
_symmetry.space_group_name_H-M   'P 1'
#
loop_
_entity.id
_entity.type
_entity.pdbx_description
1 polymer ?
#
loop_
_entity_poly.entity_id
_entity_poly.type
_entity_poly.pdbx_seq_one_letter_code
_entity_poly.pdbx_strand_id
1 'polypeptide(L)'
;MAHYGLIGRAVPYQLMVDTRIDSSAQRMMKDLRDGVIDVAVLWGPMAGYYARLEDKPMAVVPLVKETFGPRMAYRITMGVRRQDQNWKRQLNNLLRDNQAEINKILLEYGVPLLDERDQPITN
;
A
#
# COMPACT_ATOMS: atom_id res chain seq x y z
N MET A 1 16.52 -6.14 1.28
CA MET A 1 16.82 -7.48 0.71
C MET A 1 18.29 -7.68 0.40
N ALA A 2 18.91 -6.92 -0.52
CA ALA A 2 20.32 -7.09 -0.88
C ALA A 2 21.30 -6.90 0.30
N HIS A 3 21.11 -5.85 1.10
CA HIS A 3 21.94 -5.59 2.28
C HIS A 3 21.94 -6.77 3.29
N TYR A 4 20.80 -7.45 3.44
CA TYR A 4 20.65 -8.60 4.34
C TYR A 4 20.98 -9.94 3.67
N GLY A 5 21.54 -9.95 2.45
CA GLY A 5 21.88 -11.18 1.72
C GLY A 5 20.68 -12.00 1.23
N LEU A 6 19.45 -11.46 1.34
CA LEU A 6 18.21 -12.18 1.02
C LEU A 6 17.82 -12.12 -0.46
N ILE A 7 18.56 -11.37 -1.28
CA ILE A 7 18.19 -11.15 -2.69
C ILE A 7 18.17 -12.45 -3.51
N GLY A 8 19.02 -13.43 -3.19
CA GLY A 8 19.04 -14.73 -3.86
C GLY A 8 17.83 -15.62 -3.55
N ARG A 9 17.02 -15.26 -2.54
CA ARG A 9 15.76 -15.93 -2.19
C ARG A 9 14.53 -15.12 -2.58
N ALA A 10 14.72 -13.93 -3.15
CA ALA A 10 13.62 -13.08 -3.54
C ALA A 10 13.01 -13.56 -4.86
N VAL A 11 11.68 -13.60 -4.92
CA VAL A 11 10.95 -13.83 -6.16
C VAL A 11 10.55 -12.47 -6.75
N PRO A 12 11.09 -12.06 -7.91
CA PRO A 12 10.71 -10.81 -8.54
C PRO A 12 9.39 -10.95 -9.30
N TYR A 13 8.57 -9.90 -9.26
CA TYR A 13 7.32 -9.82 -10.01
C TYR A 13 7.38 -8.67 -11.02
N GLN A 14 6.81 -8.88 -12.20
CA GLN A 14 6.81 -7.88 -13.28
C GLN A 14 5.92 -6.69 -12.89
N LEU A 15 6.51 -5.50 -12.81
CA LEU A 15 5.76 -4.28 -12.47
C LEU A 15 5.02 -3.69 -13.68
N MET A 16 5.59 -3.83 -14.87
CA MET A 16 5.05 -3.28 -16.12
C MET A 16 4.27 -4.36 -16.87
N VAL A 17 3.03 -4.55 -16.46
CA VAL A 17 2.10 -5.51 -17.07
C VAL A 17 0.82 -4.82 -17.52
N ASP A 18 0.10 -5.42 -18.47
CA ASP A 18 -1.28 -5.01 -18.75
C ASP A 18 -2.17 -5.47 -17.59
N THR A 19 -2.55 -4.53 -16.73
CA THR A 19 -3.31 -4.79 -15.51
C THR A 19 -4.73 -5.32 -15.75
N ARG A 20 -5.21 -5.30 -16.99
CA ARG A 20 -6.48 -5.92 -17.39
C ARG A 20 -6.37 -7.43 -17.54
N ILE A 21 -5.14 -7.93 -17.74
CA ILE A 21 -4.85 -9.34 -18.02
C ILE A 21 -4.07 -9.98 -16.87
N ASP A 22 -3.13 -9.25 -16.26
CA ASP A 22 -2.26 -9.75 -15.19
C ASP A 22 -2.05 -8.71 -14.09
N SER A 23 -1.80 -9.15 -12.87
CA SER A 23 -1.50 -8.27 -11.74
C SER A 23 -0.40 -8.87 -10.89
N SER A 24 0.72 -8.15 -10.76
CA SER A 24 1.83 -8.56 -9.90
C SER A 24 1.40 -8.71 -8.44
N ALA A 25 0.49 -7.85 -7.96
CA ALA A 25 -0.09 -7.95 -6.63
C ALA A 25 -0.90 -9.25 -6.47
N GLN A 26 -1.80 -9.55 -7.40
CA GLN A 26 -2.61 -10.79 -7.33
C GLN A 26 -1.74 -12.04 -7.41
N ARG A 27 -0.73 -12.02 -8.29
CA ARG A 27 0.21 -13.14 -8.45
C ARG A 27 1.03 -13.36 -7.18
N MET A 28 1.57 -12.28 -6.58
CA MET A 28 2.30 -12.36 -5.32
C MET A 28 1.42 -12.89 -4.19
N MET A 29 0.16 -12.45 -4.10
CA MET A 29 -0.77 -12.95 -3.09
C MET A 29 -1.15 -14.41 -3.32
N LYS A 30 -1.29 -14.85 -4.58
CA LYS A 30 -1.48 -16.26 -4.93
C LYS A 30 -0.29 -17.11 -4.50
N ASP A 31 0.92 -16.66 -4.80
CA ASP A 31 2.15 -17.37 -4.42
C ASP A 31 2.31 -17.44 -2.90
N LEU A 32 1.90 -16.40 -2.17
CA LEU A 32 1.84 -16.40 -0.71
C LEU A 32 0.83 -17.43 -0.18
N ARG A 33 -0.39 -17.45 -0.74
CA ARG A 33 -1.42 -18.46 -0.40
C ARG A 33 -0.95 -19.89 -0.63
N ASP A 34 -0.30 -20.11 -1.76
CA ASP A 34 0.15 -21.43 -2.21
C ASP A 34 1.45 -21.89 -1.53
N GLY A 35 2.08 -21.02 -0.72
CA GLY A 35 3.32 -21.30 -0.01
C GLY A 35 4.57 -21.30 -0.89
N VAL A 36 4.49 -20.68 -2.08
CA VAL A 36 5.66 -20.45 -2.96
C VAL A 36 6.59 -19.39 -2.36
N ILE A 37 6.01 -18.40 -1.68
CA ILE A 37 6.73 -17.41 -0.87
C ILE A 37 6.17 -17.40 0.55
N ASP A 38 7.03 -17.15 1.53
CA ASP A 38 6.63 -17.03 2.94
C ASP A 38 6.15 -15.60 3.29
N VAL A 39 6.62 -14.60 2.54
CA VAL A 39 6.38 -13.18 2.81
C VAL A 39 6.23 -12.41 1.49
N ALA A 40 5.19 -11.57 1.42
CA ALA A 40 4.96 -10.64 0.33
C ALA A 40 5.35 -9.21 0.73
N VAL A 41 6.13 -8.52 -0.11
CA VAL A 41 6.46 -7.09 0.06
C VAL A 41 5.73 -6.31 -1.02
N LEU A 42 4.63 -5.66 -0.64
CA LEU A 42 3.70 -5.00 -1.55
C LEU A 42 3.33 -3.60 -1.04
N TRP A 43 2.85 -2.74 -1.94
CA TRP A 43 2.33 -1.42 -1.57
C TRP A 43 1.10 -1.54 -0.66
N GLY A 44 1.10 -0.76 0.44
CA GLY A 44 0.13 -0.87 1.54
C GLY A 44 -1.34 -0.97 1.11
N PRO A 45 -1.88 -0.07 0.27
CA PRO A 45 -3.26 -0.15 -0.19
C PRO A 45 -3.62 -1.46 -0.90
N MET A 46 -2.71 -2.00 -1.72
CA MET A 46 -2.95 -3.29 -2.39
C MET A 46 -2.82 -4.45 -1.41
N ALA A 47 -1.84 -4.41 -0.50
CA ALA A 47 -1.58 -5.48 0.46
C ALA A 47 -2.78 -5.66 1.39
N GLY A 48 -3.28 -4.55 1.93
CA GLY A 48 -4.47 -4.51 2.78
C GLY A 48 -5.72 -5.04 2.09
N TYR A 49 -5.97 -4.59 0.86
CA TYR A 49 -7.13 -5.03 0.08
C TYR A 49 -7.10 -6.52 -0.21
N TYR A 50 -6.00 -7.05 -0.76
CA TYR A 50 -5.94 -8.47 -1.11
C TYR A 50 -5.92 -9.36 0.14
N ALA A 51 -5.22 -8.97 1.21
CA ALA A 51 -5.23 -9.71 2.47
C ALA A 51 -6.65 -9.91 3.03
N ARG A 52 -7.55 -8.94 2.82
CA ARG A 52 -8.97 -9.05 3.22
C ARG A 52 -9.79 -10.05 2.38
N LEU A 53 -9.35 -10.34 1.15
CA LEU A 53 -10.03 -11.28 0.26
C LEU A 53 -9.60 -12.73 0.49
N GLU A 54 -8.56 -12.96 1.29
CA GLU A 54 -8.06 -14.29 1.59
C GLU A 54 -8.94 -15.02 2.62
N ASP A 55 -9.16 -16.32 2.40
CA ASP A 55 -9.88 -17.17 3.36
C ASP A 55 -9.09 -17.38 4.66
N LYS A 56 -7.74 -17.35 4.57
CA LYS A 56 -6.84 -17.49 5.71
C LYS A 56 -6.43 -16.10 6.20
N PRO A 57 -6.44 -15.85 7.53
CA PRO A 57 -5.95 -14.59 8.07
C PRO A 57 -4.50 -14.32 7.66
N MET A 58 -4.27 -13.18 6.98
CA MET A 58 -2.95 -12.68 6.61
C MET A 58 -2.58 -11.51 7.51
N ALA A 59 -1.34 -11.46 7.99
CA ALA A 59 -0.84 -10.31 8.74
C ALA A 59 -0.29 -9.25 7.77
N VAL A 60 -0.80 -8.02 7.86
CA VAL A 60 -0.28 -6.86 7.11
C VAL A 60 0.50 -5.97 8.05
N VAL A 61 1.81 -5.87 7.83
CA VAL A 61 2.72 -5.12 8.71
C VAL A 61 3.34 -3.95 7.95
N PRO A 62 3.02 -2.69 8.30
CA PRO A 62 3.66 -1.52 7.71
C PRO A 62 5.17 -1.50 8.00
N LEU A 63 5.95 -1.28 6.94
CA LEU A 63 7.40 -1.10 7.00
C LEU A 63 7.71 0.35 7.40
N VAL A 64 7.86 0.58 8.72
CA VAL A 64 8.13 1.92 9.31
C VAL A 64 9.36 1.95 10.24
N LYS A 65 10.10 0.84 10.34
CA LYS A 65 11.24 0.66 11.28
C LYS A 65 12.58 0.50 10.56
N GLU A 66 12.60 0.68 9.25
CA GLU A 66 13.74 0.49 8.39
C GLU A 66 14.74 1.63 8.63
N THR A 67 15.94 1.28 9.09
CA THR A 67 17.01 2.23 9.40
C THR A 67 17.94 2.50 8.22
N PHE A 68 17.79 1.76 7.13
CA PHE A 68 18.63 1.84 5.94
C PHE A 68 17.78 1.73 4.66
N GLY A 69 18.16 2.49 3.64
CA GLY A 69 17.46 2.53 2.35
C GLY A 69 16.47 3.71 2.22
N PRO A 70 15.68 3.75 1.14
CA PRO A 70 14.66 4.78 0.97
C PRO A 70 13.54 4.62 2.02
N ARG A 71 12.80 5.69 2.28
CA ARG A 71 11.58 5.62 3.10
C ARG A 71 10.59 4.66 2.47
N MET A 72 9.86 3.89 3.28
CA MET A 72 8.80 2.98 2.82
C MET A 72 7.39 3.53 3.09
N ALA A 73 7.27 4.60 3.88
CA ALA A 73 6.04 5.33 4.13
C ALA A 73 5.97 6.60 3.25
N TYR A 74 4.87 6.75 2.51
CA TYR A 74 4.65 7.86 1.58
C TYR A 74 3.25 8.45 1.75
N ARG A 75 3.12 9.77 1.55
CA ARG A 75 1.83 10.46 1.48
C ARG A 75 1.26 10.34 0.07
N ILE A 76 -0.01 9.97 -0.03
CA ILE A 76 -0.76 9.92 -1.28
C ILE A 76 -1.62 11.18 -1.37
N THR A 77 -1.60 11.86 -2.51
CA THR A 77 -2.35 13.11 -2.73
C THR A 77 -3.07 13.09 -4.06
N MET A 78 -4.11 13.91 -4.19
CA MET A 78 -4.72 14.22 -5.48
C MET A 78 -3.82 15.17 -6.28
N GLY A 79 -3.63 14.87 -7.56
CA GLY A 79 -2.87 15.70 -8.50
C GLY A 79 -3.80 16.58 -9.34
N VAL A 80 -3.44 17.85 -9.53
CA VAL A 80 -4.12 18.78 -10.44
C VAL A 80 -3.11 19.49 -11.34
N ARG A 81 -3.56 20.05 -12.48
CA ARG A 81 -2.68 20.87 -13.33
C ARG A 81 -2.19 22.09 -12.57
N ARG A 82 -0.99 22.56 -12.93
CA ARG A 82 -0.33 23.67 -12.23
C ARG A 82 -1.15 24.97 -12.25
N GLN A 83 -1.89 25.27 -13.31
CA GLN A 83 -2.73 26.46 -13.37
C GLN A 83 -4.04 26.37 -12.54
N ASP A 84 -4.49 25.17 -12.17
CA ASP A 84 -5.81 24.93 -11.58
C ASP A 84 -5.81 25.18 -10.05
N GLN A 85 -5.37 26.37 -9.61
CA GLN A 85 -5.20 26.68 -8.18
C GLN A 85 -6.53 26.81 -7.41
N ASN A 86 -7.58 27.31 -8.05
CA ASN A 86 -8.93 27.33 -7.46
C ASN A 86 -9.44 25.91 -7.22
N TRP A 87 -9.23 25.02 -8.19
CA TRP A 87 -9.62 23.62 -8.08
C TRP A 87 -8.86 22.90 -6.98
N LYS A 88 -7.54 23.12 -6.88
CA LYS A 88 -6.73 22.61 -5.77
C LYS A 88 -7.30 23.01 -4.40
N ARG A 89 -7.71 24.27 -4.24
CA ARG A 89 -8.31 24.76 -2.98
C ARG A 89 -9.63 24.09 -2.67
N GLN A 90 -10.49 23.91 -3.67
CA GLN A 90 -11.77 23.20 -3.50
C GLN A 90 -11.54 21.74 -3.08
N LEU A 91 -10.62 21.02 -3.74
CA LEU A 91 -10.25 19.65 -3.36
C LEU A 91 -9.70 19.58 -1.93
N ASN A 92 -8.83 20.52 -1.53
CA ASN A 92 -8.29 20.55 -0.18
C ASN A 92 -9.36 20.78 0.90
N ASN A 93 -10.37 21.62 0.61
CA ASN A 93 -11.48 21.83 1.53
C ASN A 93 -12.33 20.56 1.61
N LEU A 94 -12.68 19.93 0.48
CA LEU A 94 -13.43 18.68 0.46
C LEU A 94 -12.71 17.58 1.25
N LEU A 95 -11.41 17.39 1.03
CA LEU A 95 -10.60 16.39 1.75
C LEU A 95 -10.62 16.64 3.27
N ARG A 96 -10.53 17.90 3.69
CA ARG A 96 -10.57 18.29 5.11
C ARG A 96 -11.95 18.03 5.72
N ASP A 97 -13.01 18.47 5.04
CA ASP A 97 -14.37 18.42 5.54
C ASP A 97 -14.92 16.98 5.62
N ASN A 98 -14.35 16.05 4.83
CA ASN A 98 -14.78 14.64 4.73
C ASN A 98 -13.70 13.65 5.21
N GLN A 99 -12.74 14.10 6.03
CA GLN A 99 -11.58 13.29 6.40
C GLN A 99 -11.98 11.99 7.11
N ALA A 100 -13.03 12.02 7.93
CA ALA A 100 -13.50 10.86 8.68
C ALA A 100 -14.10 9.80 7.73
N GLU A 101 -14.94 10.22 6.79
CA GLU A 101 -15.56 9.36 5.79
C GLU A 101 -14.52 8.76 4.84
N ILE A 102 -13.53 9.56 4.42
CA ILE A 102 -12.42 9.08 3.60
C ILE A 102 -11.62 8.01 4.35
N ASN A 103 -11.25 8.27 5.62
CA ASN A 103 -10.54 7.28 6.44
C ASN A 103 -11.36 6.01 6.60
N LYS A 104 -12.67 6.12 6.84
CA LYS A 104 -13.57 4.98 6.95
C LYS A 104 -13.55 4.12 5.68
N ILE A 105 -13.67 4.73 4.51
CA ILE A 105 -13.61 3.99 3.23
C ILE A 105 -12.25 3.28 3.09
N LEU A 106 -11.14 3.97 3.35
CA LEU A 106 -9.81 3.38 3.23
C LEU A 106 -9.64 2.18 4.19
N LEU A 107 -10.09 2.30 5.43
CA LEU A 107 -10.07 1.22 6.42
C LEU A 107 -11.00 0.06 6.03
N GLU A 108 -12.18 0.35 5.48
CA GLU A 108 -13.08 -0.68 4.93
C GLU A 108 -12.44 -1.48 3.79
N TYR A 109 -11.54 -0.88 3.02
CA TYR A 109 -10.75 -1.59 2.01
C TYR A 109 -9.45 -2.20 2.56
N GLY A 110 -9.23 -2.15 3.88
CA GLY A 110 -8.06 -2.72 4.56
C GLY A 110 -6.78 -1.90 4.40
N VAL A 111 -6.85 -0.66 3.89
CA VAL A 111 -5.66 0.18 3.67
C VAL A 111 -5.01 0.53 5.01
N PRO A 112 -3.71 0.23 5.23
CA PRO A 112 -3.01 0.64 6.43
C PRO A 112 -2.78 2.16 6.41
N LEU A 113 -3.37 2.85 7.38
CA LEU A 113 -3.27 4.31 7.51
C LEU A 113 -2.28 4.69 8.62
N LEU A 114 -1.39 5.63 8.32
CA LEU A 114 -0.33 6.10 9.21
C LEU A 114 -0.53 7.58 9.55
N ASP A 115 -0.16 7.97 10.77
CA ASP A 115 -0.09 9.36 11.20
C ASP A 115 1.20 10.06 10.74
N GLU A 116 1.41 11.30 11.15
CA GLU A 116 2.61 12.07 10.77
C GLU A 116 3.92 11.55 11.36
N ARG A 117 3.84 10.64 12.35
CA ARG A 117 4.96 9.98 13.02
C ARG A 117 5.12 8.52 12.56
N ASP A 118 4.54 8.20 11.40
CA ASP A 118 4.54 6.87 10.79
C ASP A 118 3.93 5.78 11.72
N GLN A 119 2.99 6.15 12.60
CA GLN A 119 2.27 5.21 13.47
C GLN A 119 0.90 4.86 12.89
N PRO A 120 0.46 3.58 12.96
CA PRO A 120 -0.90 3.21 12.58
C PRO A 120 -1.96 4.03 13.34
N ILE A 121 -2.96 4.53 12.63
CA ILE A 121 -4.08 5.26 13.28
C ILE A 121 -5.19 4.34 13.81
N THR A 122 -5.09 3.05 13.51
CA THR A 122 -5.96 1.98 14.02
C THR A 122 -5.09 0.84 14.54
N ASN A 123 -5.53 0.20 15.62
CA ASN A 123 -4.86 -0.97 16.24
C ASN A 123 -5.00 -2.23 15.40
#